data_AF-A0A2S0LU44-F1
#
_entry.id   AF-A0A2S0LU44-F1
#
_cell.length_a   1.000
_cell.length_b   1.000
_cell.length_c   1.000
_cell.angle_alpha   90.00
_cell.angle_beta   90.00
_cell.angle_gamma   90.00
#
_symmetry.space_group_name_H-M   'P 1'
#
loop_
_entity.id
_entity.type
_entity.pdbx_description
1 polymer ?
#
loop_
_entity_poly.entity_id
_entity_poly.type
_entity_poly.pdbx_seq_one_letter_code
_entity_poly.pdbx_strand_id
1 'polypeptide(L)'
;MGITISRRVASIAAAAAVSGLVLAGCSSDEGSDTENTAEGTATSVMTTTSASETSTMESEPAGMLVGAGCADYAEANPEGPGSVEAMAMEPVATAASNNPLLTTLTSAVSGGVNPEVDLVDTLNSGEYTVFAPIDDAFAQIDEATMQSLQTDADLLTGILTYHVVEGQAAPDQVVGEHTTLNGAQLEVTGSGDELMVNGAGVVCGGVQTENATVYLIDQVLIPEE
;
A
#
# COMPACT_ATOMS: atom_id res chain seq x y z
N MET A 1 -57.47 -5.23 -7.14
CA MET A 1 -56.42 -4.18 -7.10
C MET A 1 -55.33 -4.62 -6.12
N GLY A 2 -54.08 -4.88 -6.44
CA GLY A 2 -53.36 -4.93 -7.71
C GLY A 2 -51.89 -5.28 -7.44
N ILE A 3 -51.46 -6.40 -8.02
CA ILE A 3 -50.19 -6.63 -8.74
C ILE A 3 -48.88 -6.77 -7.93
N THR A 4 -48.50 -8.03 -7.74
CA THR A 4 -47.15 -8.58 -7.47
C THR A 4 -46.22 -8.46 -8.69
N ILE A 5 -44.96 -8.05 -8.50
CA ILE A 5 -43.91 -8.06 -9.54
C ILE A 5 -42.75 -8.94 -9.07
N SER A 6 -42.67 -10.15 -9.61
CA SER A 6 -41.48 -11.00 -9.62
C SER A 6 -40.62 -10.64 -10.83
N ARG A 7 -39.34 -10.29 -10.61
CA ARG A 7 -38.36 -10.14 -11.68
C ARG A 7 -37.72 -11.50 -11.97
N ARG A 8 -37.95 -12.00 -13.19
CA ARG A 8 -37.27 -13.17 -13.75
C ARG A 8 -35.92 -12.75 -14.33
N VAL A 9 -34.86 -13.43 -13.91
CA VAL A 9 -33.52 -13.37 -14.51
C VAL A 9 -33.51 -14.35 -15.69
N ALA A 10 -33.14 -13.88 -16.88
CA ALA A 10 -32.90 -14.72 -18.05
C ALA A 10 -31.49 -14.47 -18.55
N SER A 11 -30.66 -15.50 -18.43
CA SER A 11 -29.26 -15.58 -18.82
C SER A 11 -29.12 -15.60 -20.35
N ILE A 12 -28.15 -14.87 -20.89
CA ILE A 12 -27.67 -15.03 -22.27
C ILE A 12 -26.18 -15.33 -22.19
N ALA A 13 -25.83 -16.59 -22.38
CA ALA A 13 -24.46 -17.05 -22.58
C ALA A 13 -24.23 -17.24 -24.08
N ALA A 14 -23.23 -16.56 -24.63
CA ALA A 14 -22.72 -16.82 -25.97
C ALA A 14 -21.22 -16.46 -26.01
N ALA A 15 -20.37 -17.48 -26.08
CA ALA A 15 -19.00 -17.33 -26.54
C ALA A 15 -18.60 -18.62 -27.28
N ALA A 16 -18.28 -18.47 -28.55
CA ALA A 16 -17.99 -19.54 -29.49
C ALA A 16 -16.52 -19.99 -29.39
N ALA A 17 -16.30 -21.30 -29.51
CA ALA A 17 -14.99 -21.92 -29.64
C ALA A 17 -14.54 -21.94 -31.11
N VAL A 18 -13.29 -21.58 -31.40
CA VAL A 18 -12.62 -21.92 -32.67
C VAL A 18 -11.16 -22.27 -32.39
N SER A 19 -10.84 -23.56 -32.51
CA SER A 19 -9.47 -24.08 -32.60
C SER A 19 -8.97 -23.94 -34.04
N GLY A 20 -7.70 -23.55 -34.21
CA GLY A 20 -7.03 -23.51 -35.52
C GLY A 20 -5.53 -23.71 -35.38
N LEU A 21 -5.11 -24.95 -35.60
CA LEU A 21 -3.73 -25.45 -35.66
C LEU A 21 -3.19 -25.24 -37.09
N VAL A 22 -2.01 -24.61 -37.28
CA VAL A 22 -1.32 -24.67 -38.59
C VAL A 22 0.19 -24.84 -38.39
N LEU A 23 0.72 -25.83 -39.13
CA LEU A 23 2.06 -26.38 -39.11
C LEU A 23 3.06 -25.59 -39.97
N ALA A 24 4.34 -25.89 -39.75
CA ALA A 24 5.56 -25.39 -40.38
C ALA A 24 5.62 -25.37 -41.92
N GLY A 25 6.50 -24.51 -42.47
CA GLY A 25 7.00 -24.59 -43.85
C GLY A 25 8.24 -23.71 -44.08
N CYS A 26 9.39 -24.36 -44.34
CA CYS A 26 10.61 -23.77 -44.91
C CYS A 26 10.56 -23.77 -46.45
N SER A 27 11.13 -22.74 -47.10
CA SER A 27 11.98 -22.78 -48.33
C SER A 27 12.18 -21.33 -48.86
N SER A 28 13.41 -20.80 -48.93
CA SER A 28 14.33 -20.74 -50.10
C SER A 28 13.79 -19.84 -51.24
N ASP A 29 14.50 -18.92 -51.92
CA ASP A 29 15.87 -18.39 -51.96
C ASP A 29 15.83 -17.14 -52.90
N GLU A 30 16.99 -16.51 -53.12
CA GLU A 30 17.40 -15.54 -54.17
C GLU A 30 17.47 -14.04 -53.84
N GLY A 31 18.71 -13.54 -53.83
CA GLY A 31 19.03 -12.11 -53.86
C GLY A 31 20.47 -11.67 -53.56
N SER A 32 21.48 -12.37 -54.11
CA SER A 32 22.82 -11.90 -54.57
C SER A 32 23.65 -10.87 -53.77
N ASP A 33 24.82 -11.29 -53.25
CA ASP A 33 26.20 -11.05 -53.77
C ASP A 33 26.76 -9.63 -53.50
N THR A 34 28.01 -9.36 -53.13
CA THR A 34 29.21 -10.13 -52.76
C THR A 34 30.25 -9.10 -52.24
N GLU A 35 30.98 -9.50 -51.19
CA GLU A 35 32.35 -9.16 -50.72
C GLU A 35 33.05 -7.82 -51.07
N ASN A 36 33.71 -7.23 -50.06
CA ASN A 36 35.17 -6.95 -50.12
C ASN A 36 35.80 -6.66 -48.73
N THR A 37 36.51 -7.65 -48.19
CA THR A 37 37.91 -7.66 -47.71
C THR A 37 38.57 -6.40 -47.10
N ALA A 38 39.02 -6.57 -45.84
CA ALA A 38 40.31 -6.20 -45.18
C ALA A 38 40.84 -4.74 -45.28
N GLU A 39 41.62 -4.16 -44.37
CA GLU A 39 42.58 -4.66 -43.39
C GLU A 39 43.07 -3.47 -42.53
N GLY A 40 43.60 -3.75 -41.32
CA GLY A 40 44.52 -2.86 -40.55
C GLY A 40 43.83 -1.82 -39.64
N THR A 41 44.16 -1.67 -38.35
CA THR A 41 45.49 -1.76 -37.73
C THR A 41 45.38 -1.87 -36.20
N ALA A 42 46.16 -2.81 -35.65
CA ALA A 42 46.82 -2.91 -34.35
C ALA A 42 46.28 -2.18 -33.08
N THR A 43 46.00 -3.01 -32.07
CA THR A 43 46.67 -3.08 -30.74
C THR A 43 46.47 -2.00 -29.66
N SER A 44 46.21 -2.53 -28.45
CA SER A 44 46.64 -2.09 -27.12
C SER A 44 45.73 -1.16 -26.29
N VAL A 45 45.01 -1.83 -25.38
CA VAL A 45 44.86 -1.58 -23.94
C VAL A 45 44.83 -0.13 -23.45
N MET A 46 43.68 0.34 -22.95
CA MET A 46 43.62 1.25 -21.79
C MET A 46 42.28 1.06 -21.08
N THR A 47 42.37 0.65 -19.83
CA THR A 47 41.38 0.76 -18.77
C THR A 47 40.81 2.17 -18.71
N THR A 48 39.48 2.33 -18.80
CA THR A 48 38.78 3.41 -18.10
C THR A 48 37.44 2.88 -17.62
N THR A 49 37.43 2.58 -16.32
CA THR A 49 36.24 2.68 -15.49
C THR A 49 35.55 4.02 -15.76
N SER A 50 34.26 3.95 -16.07
CA SER A 50 33.27 5.02 -15.98
C SER A 50 31.99 4.22 -15.76
N ALA A 51 31.48 4.01 -14.54
CA ALA A 51 31.24 5.02 -13.51
C ALA A 51 30.75 6.33 -14.17
N SER A 52 29.68 6.19 -14.95
CA SER A 52 28.77 7.28 -15.21
C SER A 52 27.68 7.16 -14.15
N GLU A 53 28.01 7.70 -12.99
CA GLU A 53 27.03 8.18 -12.03
C GLU A 53 26.33 9.35 -12.74
N THR A 54 25.21 9.06 -13.40
CA THR A 54 24.22 10.08 -13.69
C THR A 54 23.22 9.99 -12.57
N SER A 55 23.42 10.85 -11.58
CA SER A 55 22.45 11.18 -10.56
C SER A 55 21.22 11.76 -11.24
N THR A 56 20.31 10.90 -11.67
CA THR A 56 18.89 11.24 -11.66
C THR A 56 18.49 11.28 -10.21
N MET A 57 18.73 12.42 -9.56
CA MET A 57 17.83 12.85 -8.49
C MET A 57 16.53 13.26 -9.19
N GLU A 58 15.82 12.25 -9.67
CA GLU A 58 14.39 12.35 -9.88
C GLU A 58 13.83 12.61 -8.48
N SER A 59 13.00 13.64 -8.35
CA SER A 59 12.34 13.94 -7.08
C SER A 59 11.32 12.84 -6.85
N GLU A 60 11.77 11.74 -6.24
CA GLU A 60 10.94 10.59 -5.91
C GLU A 60 10.16 10.90 -4.63
N PRO A 61 8.81 10.97 -4.66
CA PRO A 61 8.03 10.91 -3.42
C PRO A 61 8.23 9.58 -2.67
N ALA A 62 8.89 8.59 -3.28
CA ALA A 62 9.28 7.31 -2.71
C ALA A 62 10.55 7.35 -1.83
N GLY A 63 11.35 8.43 -1.89
CA GLY A 63 12.61 8.53 -1.13
C GLY A 63 12.45 8.77 0.38
N MET A 64 11.21 8.94 0.86
CA MET A 64 10.86 9.11 2.27
C MET A 64 10.14 7.90 2.86
N LEU A 65 9.99 6.81 2.10
CA LEU A 65 9.37 5.61 2.62
C LEU A 65 10.37 4.82 3.47
N VAL A 66 9.92 4.29 4.59
CA VAL A 66 10.76 3.50 5.52
C VAL A 66 10.08 2.19 5.87
N GLY A 67 10.84 1.11 5.99
CA GLY A 67 10.28 -0.19 6.31
C GLY A 67 10.63 -1.22 5.25
N ALA A 68 11.08 -2.38 5.71
CA ALA A 68 11.56 -3.46 4.84
C ALA A 68 10.50 -3.93 3.82
N GLY A 69 9.20 -3.76 4.12
CA GLY A 69 8.10 -4.15 3.26
C GLY A 69 7.64 -3.07 2.27
N CYS A 70 8.19 -1.85 2.28
CA CYS A 70 7.81 -0.82 1.31
C CYS A 70 8.18 -1.18 -0.13
N ALA A 71 9.31 -1.87 -0.32
CA ALA A 71 9.72 -2.32 -1.66
C ALA A 71 8.75 -3.36 -2.23
N ASP A 72 8.37 -4.36 -1.42
CA ASP A 72 7.39 -5.37 -1.81
C ASP A 72 6.00 -4.76 -2.03
N TYR A 73 5.61 -3.79 -1.19
CA TYR A 73 4.35 -3.06 -1.34
C TYR A 73 4.31 -2.28 -2.66
N ALA A 74 5.39 -1.57 -3.00
CA ALA A 74 5.50 -0.82 -4.25
C ALA A 74 5.56 -1.75 -5.47
N GLU A 75 6.19 -2.91 -5.38
CA GLU A 75 6.18 -3.90 -6.46
C GLU A 75 4.79 -4.53 -6.67
N ALA A 76 4.05 -4.76 -5.58
CA ALA A 76 2.67 -5.23 -5.63
C ALA A 76 1.68 -4.16 -6.12
N ASN A 77 1.98 -2.87 -5.85
CA ASN A 77 1.13 -1.73 -6.18
C ASN A 77 1.92 -0.62 -6.90
N PRO A 78 2.48 -0.90 -8.10
CA PRO A 78 3.33 0.06 -8.80
C PRO A 78 2.53 1.25 -9.32
N GLU A 79 1.26 1.04 -9.67
CA GLU A 79 0.34 2.03 -10.19
C GLU A 79 -1.08 1.74 -9.71
N GLY A 80 -1.95 2.76 -9.71
CA GLY A 80 -3.35 2.64 -9.32
C GLY A 80 -3.67 3.33 -7.99
N PRO A 81 -4.92 3.27 -7.53
CA PRO A 81 -5.37 4.08 -6.39
C PRO A 81 -4.73 3.69 -5.05
N GLY A 82 -4.16 2.48 -4.94
CA GLY A 82 -3.38 2.04 -3.79
C GLY A 82 -1.89 2.37 -3.86
N SER A 83 -1.38 2.95 -4.95
CA SER A 83 0.04 3.31 -5.02
C SER A 83 0.35 4.50 -4.12
N VAL A 84 1.60 4.59 -3.63
CA VAL A 84 2.04 5.69 -2.75
C VAL A 84 1.86 7.07 -3.39
N GLU A 85 1.99 7.16 -4.71
CA GLU A 85 1.77 8.40 -5.46
C GLU A 85 0.28 8.78 -5.55
N ALA A 86 -0.61 7.81 -5.75
CA ALA A 86 -2.04 8.07 -5.77
C ALA A 86 -2.57 8.44 -4.39
N MET A 87 -2.09 7.74 -3.35
CA MET A 87 -2.43 8.03 -1.95
C MET A 87 -2.05 9.46 -1.55
N ALA A 88 -0.96 10.02 -2.09
CA ALA A 88 -0.55 11.41 -1.85
C ALA A 88 -1.53 12.47 -2.37
N MET A 89 -2.39 12.11 -3.32
CA MET A 89 -3.39 13.01 -3.91
C MET A 89 -4.79 12.82 -3.34
N GLU A 90 -4.95 11.89 -2.39
CA GLU A 90 -6.23 11.55 -1.79
C GLU A 90 -6.19 11.77 -0.27
N PRO A 91 -7.34 12.06 0.35
CA PRO A 91 -7.40 12.15 1.80
C PRO A 91 -7.22 10.75 2.42
N VAL A 92 -6.73 10.72 3.66
CA VAL A 92 -6.25 9.49 4.31
C VAL A 92 -7.27 8.36 4.35
N ALA A 93 -8.56 8.66 4.54
CA ALA A 93 -9.57 7.61 4.58
C ALA A 93 -9.79 6.96 3.20
N THR A 94 -9.75 7.77 2.13
CA THR A 94 -9.85 7.27 0.76
C THR A 94 -8.60 6.48 0.38
N ALA A 95 -7.42 7.03 0.70
CA ALA A 95 -6.13 6.38 0.48
C ALA A 95 -6.06 5.00 1.18
N ALA A 96 -6.50 4.92 2.45
CA ALA A 96 -6.58 3.66 3.18
C ALA A 96 -7.58 2.67 2.55
N SER A 97 -8.73 3.18 2.07
CA SER A 97 -9.75 2.35 1.41
C SER A 97 -9.29 1.74 0.10
N ASN A 98 -8.37 2.42 -0.60
CA ASN A 98 -7.81 1.96 -1.86
C ASN A 98 -6.65 0.96 -1.67
N ASN A 99 -6.16 0.79 -0.43
CA ASN A 99 -5.06 -0.09 -0.12
C ASN A 99 -5.54 -1.54 0.13
N PRO A 100 -5.05 -2.53 -0.64
CA PRO A 100 -5.49 -3.92 -0.52
C PRO A 100 -5.07 -4.60 0.79
N LEU A 101 -4.15 -4.03 1.56
CA LEU A 101 -3.69 -4.55 2.85
C LEU A 101 -4.44 -3.95 4.04
N LEU A 102 -5.26 -2.92 3.82
CA LEU A 102 -5.94 -2.17 4.88
C LEU A 102 -7.47 -2.35 4.83
N THR A 103 -7.94 -3.45 4.25
CA THR A 103 -9.37 -3.66 4.00
C THR A 103 -10.15 -3.83 5.30
N THR A 104 -9.56 -4.50 6.29
CA THR A 104 -10.16 -4.70 7.62
C THR A 104 -10.21 -3.38 8.40
N LEU A 105 -9.12 -2.61 8.37
CA LEU A 105 -9.06 -1.29 9.01
C LEU A 105 -10.08 -0.33 8.40
N THR A 106 -10.15 -0.28 7.06
CA THR A 106 -11.12 0.55 6.34
C THR A 106 -12.55 0.20 6.75
N SER A 107 -12.85 -1.10 6.88
CA SER A 107 -14.14 -1.57 7.37
C SER A 107 -14.39 -1.14 8.82
N ALA A 108 -13.35 -1.08 9.67
CA ALA A 108 -13.49 -0.62 11.05
C ALA A 108 -13.78 0.88 11.15
N VAL A 109 -13.07 1.71 10.38
CA VAL A 109 -13.23 3.18 10.43
C VAL A 109 -14.47 3.70 9.71
N SER A 110 -15.01 2.95 8.73
CA SER A 110 -16.22 3.30 7.97
C SER A 110 -17.51 2.70 8.55
N GLY A 111 -17.43 2.10 9.73
CA GLY A 111 -18.58 1.49 10.41
C GLY A 111 -19.03 0.15 9.85
N GLY A 112 -18.21 -0.50 9.02
CA GLY A 112 -18.42 -1.87 8.56
C GLY A 112 -18.27 -2.91 9.66
N VAL A 113 -17.37 -2.69 10.64
CA VAL A 113 -17.22 -3.56 11.82
C VAL A 113 -18.27 -3.22 12.88
N ASN A 114 -18.47 -1.93 13.16
CA ASN A 114 -19.51 -1.45 14.06
C ASN A 114 -20.16 -0.18 13.47
N PRO A 115 -21.47 -0.20 13.15
CA PRO A 115 -22.14 0.93 12.51
C PRO A 115 -22.24 2.19 13.39
N GLU A 116 -21.92 2.10 14.67
CA GLU A 116 -21.88 3.24 15.58
C GLU A 116 -20.56 4.03 15.49
N VAL A 117 -19.55 3.50 14.80
CA VAL A 117 -18.22 4.10 14.66
C VAL A 117 -17.99 4.52 13.21
N ASP A 118 -17.96 5.83 12.97
CA ASP A 118 -17.58 6.42 11.69
C ASP A 118 -16.55 7.53 11.95
N LEU A 119 -15.30 7.25 11.56
CA LEU A 119 -14.17 8.17 11.72
C LEU A 119 -13.67 8.72 10.39
N VAL A 120 -14.32 8.37 9.27
CA VAL A 120 -13.90 8.80 7.93
C VAL A 120 -13.86 10.33 7.84
N ASP A 121 -14.94 11.00 8.26
CA ASP A 121 -15.00 12.46 8.26
C ASP A 121 -13.98 13.09 9.22
N THR A 122 -13.77 12.49 10.39
CA THR A 122 -12.81 12.97 11.39
C THR A 122 -11.37 12.90 10.86
N LEU A 123 -11.00 11.77 10.27
CA LEU A 123 -9.68 11.54 9.68
C LEU A 123 -9.41 12.44 8.48
N ASN A 124 -10.44 12.79 7.70
CA ASN A 124 -10.31 13.69 6.55
C ASN A 124 -10.30 15.18 6.93
N SER A 125 -10.75 15.54 8.14
CA SER A 125 -10.90 16.95 8.56
C SER A 125 -9.65 17.58 9.15
N GLY A 126 -8.59 16.80 9.41
CA GLY A 126 -7.42 17.27 10.14
C GLY A 126 -6.12 16.63 9.66
N GLU A 127 -5.02 17.09 10.28
CA GLU A 127 -3.67 16.60 10.01
C GLU A 127 -3.31 15.48 10.98
N TYR A 128 -3.06 14.27 10.47
CA TYR A 128 -2.83 13.11 11.33
C TYR A 128 -1.66 12.23 10.88
N THR A 129 -1.17 11.44 11.82
CA THR A 129 -0.28 10.31 11.55
C THR A 129 -1.04 9.05 11.93
N VAL A 130 -1.30 8.20 10.94
CA VAL A 130 -2.13 6.99 11.09
C VAL A 130 -1.24 5.76 11.05
N PHE A 131 -1.18 5.04 12.16
CA PHE A 131 -0.56 3.73 12.25
C PHE A 131 -1.60 2.70 11.84
N ALA A 132 -1.55 2.24 10.60
CA ALA A 132 -2.54 1.36 10.02
C ALA A 132 -2.11 -0.11 10.10
N PRO A 133 -2.68 -0.93 11.01
CA PRO A 133 -2.45 -2.37 10.98
C PRO A 133 -2.91 -2.99 9.68
N ILE A 134 -2.04 -3.83 9.11
CA ILE A 134 -2.37 -4.62 7.91
C ILE A 134 -3.35 -5.75 8.24
N ASP A 135 -3.99 -6.31 7.24
CA ASP A 135 -4.94 -7.42 7.41
C ASP A 135 -4.32 -8.63 8.14
N ASP A 136 -3.02 -8.90 7.95
CA ASP A 136 -2.28 -9.93 8.70
C ASP A 136 -2.14 -9.62 10.20
N ALA A 137 -2.13 -8.34 10.59
CA ALA A 137 -2.14 -7.92 11.98
C ALA A 137 -3.49 -8.25 12.64
N PHE A 138 -4.59 -8.00 11.93
CA PHE A 138 -5.94 -8.35 12.39
C PHE A 138 -6.13 -9.87 12.47
N ALA A 139 -5.52 -10.63 11.57
CA ALA A 139 -5.56 -12.09 11.59
C ALA A 139 -4.89 -12.71 12.84
N GLN A 140 -4.02 -11.96 13.52
CA GLN A 140 -3.40 -12.38 14.78
C GLN A 140 -4.28 -12.14 16.01
N ILE A 141 -5.38 -11.38 15.87
CA ILE A 141 -6.32 -11.13 16.98
C ILE A 141 -7.25 -12.32 17.15
N ASP A 142 -7.46 -12.74 18.41
CA ASP A 142 -8.44 -13.77 18.75
C ASP A 142 -9.86 -13.36 18.37
N GLU A 143 -10.67 -14.32 17.91
CA GLU A 143 -12.07 -14.10 17.55
C GLU A 143 -12.90 -13.45 18.67
N ALA A 144 -12.57 -13.76 19.94
CA ALA A 144 -13.24 -13.18 21.10
C ALA A 144 -13.03 -11.66 21.19
N THR A 145 -11.79 -11.19 21.00
CA THR A 145 -11.47 -9.77 20.97
C THR A 145 -12.13 -9.11 19.77
N MET A 146 -12.10 -9.75 18.59
CA MET A 146 -12.79 -9.22 17.42
C MET A 146 -14.30 -9.10 17.61
N GLN A 147 -14.90 -10.01 18.36
CA GLN A 147 -16.32 -9.94 18.68
C GLN A 147 -16.62 -8.81 19.67
N SER A 148 -15.76 -8.60 20.67
CA SER A 148 -15.86 -7.44 21.57
C SER A 148 -15.80 -6.13 20.81
N LEU A 149 -14.89 -5.99 19.84
CA LEU A 149 -14.78 -4.79 18.99
C LEU A 149 -16.04 -4.50 18.17
N GLN A 150 -16.75 -5.55 17.72
CA GLN A 150 -18.01 -5.39 17.00
C GLN A 150 -19.17 -4.97 17.90
N THR A 151 -19.15 -5.37 19.16
CA THR A 151 -20.24 -5.07 20.10
C THR A 151 -20.04 -3.80 20.92
N ASP A 152 -18.78 -3.38 21.08
CA ASP A 152 -18.39 -2.34 22.02
C ASP A 152 -17.80 -1.14 21.26
N ALA A 153 -18.67 -0.19 20.92
CA ALA A 153 -18.34 0.95 20.07
C ALA A 153 -17.30 1.88 20.73
N ASP A 154 -17.38 2.06 22.05
CA ASP A 154 -16.43 2.87 22.81
C ASP A 154 -15.03 2.25 22.76
N LEU A 155 -14.94 0.92 22.93
CA LEU A 155 -13.68 0.18 22.86
C LEU A 155 -13.08 0.24 21.45
N LEU A 156 -13.89 0.02 20.41
CA LEU A 156 -13.43 0.13 19.02
C LEU A 156 -12.95 1.56 18.71
N THR A 157 -13.72 2.58 19.09
CA THR A 157 -13.32 3.98 18.92
C THR A 157 -12.02 4.28 19.65
N GLY A 158 -11.85 3.74 20.86
CA GLY A 158 -10.63 3.90 21.65
C GLY A 158 -9.40 3.32 20.93
N ILE A 159 -9.52 2.13 20.37
CA ILE A 159 -8.42 1.50 19.61
C ILE A 159 -8.16 2.23 18.30
N LEU A 160 -9.18 2.61 17.54
CA LEU A 160 -8.98 3.34 16.28
C LEU A 160 -8.33 4.71 16.54
N THR A 161 -8.72 5.41 17.60
CA THR A 161 -8.10 6.68 17.99
C THR A 161 -6.71 6.50 18.61
N TYR A 162 -6.37 5.33 19.15
CA TYR A 162 -5.01 5.01 19.61
C TYR A 162 -4.02 4.87 18.45
N HIS A 163 -4.48 4.42 17.29
CA HIS A 163 -3.67 4.34 16.08
C HIS A 163 -3.46 5.69 15.40
N VAL A 164 -4.07 6.76 15.89
CA VAL A 164 -4.04 8.08 15.26
C VAL A 164 -3.36 9.07 16.20
N VAL A 165 -2.33 9.72 15.69
CA VAL A 165 -1.60 10.79 16.36
C VAL A 165 -1.89 12.11 15.65
N GLU A 166 -2.05 13.19 16.42
CA GLU A 166 -2.24 14.53 15.85
C GLU A 166 -0.94 15.04 15.22
N GLY A 167 -1.06 15.59 14.00
CA GLY A 167 0.05 16.12 13.22
C GLY A 167 0.63 15.13 12.21
N GLN A 168 1.37 15.66 11.24
CA GLN A 168 2.03 14.86 10.21
C GLN A 168 3.50 14.69 10.58
N ALA A 169 3.85 13.48 11.01
CA ALA A 169 5.23 13.13 11.34
C ALA A 169 5.86 12.33 10.20
N ALA A 170 6.87 12.91 9.57
CA ALA A 170 7.76 12.20 8.66
C ALA A 170 8.57 11.13 9.41
N PRO A 171 9.10 10.10 8.75
CA PRO A 171 9.74 8.99 9.45
C PRO A 171 10.99 9.36 10.26
N ASP A 172 11.67 10.45 9.91
CA ASP A 172 12.76 11.01 10.69
C ASP A 172 12.30 11.79 11.94
N GLN A 173 11.03 12.19 11.98
CA GLN A 173 10.40 13.03 13.01
C GLN A 173 9.43 12.23 13.89
N VAL A 174 8.98 11.06 13.42
CA VAL A 174 8.03 10.21 14.12
C VAL A 174 8.67 9.43 15.26
N VAL A 175 10.00 9.35 15.34
CA VAL A 175 10.70 8.66 16.44
C VAL A 175 10.57 9.45 17.74
N GLY A 176 10.06 8.81 18.79
CA GLY A 176 9.84 9.39 20.11
C GLY A 176 8.46 9.07 20.69
N GLU A 177 8.15 9.76 21.78
CA GLU A 177 6.85 9.66 22.47
C GLU A 177 5.83 10.59 21.83
N HIS A 178 4.68 10.03 21.44
CA HIS A 178 3.56 10.78 20.86
C HIS A 178 2.28 10.60 21.67
N THR A 179 1.46 11.64 21.71
CA THR A 179 0.11 11.56 22.30
C THR A 179 -0.89 11.23 21.20
N THR A 180 -1.61 10.12 21.36
CA THR A 180 -2.66 9.68 20.44
C THR A 180 -3.95 10.46 20.66
N LEU A 181 -4.89 10.40 19.70
CA LEU A 181 -6.22 10.99 19.86
C LEU A 181 -7.02 10.38 21.03
N ASN A 182 -6.70 9.15 21.41
CA ASN A 182 -7.28 8.52 22.58
C ASN A 182 -6.77 9.12 23.91
N GLY A 183 -5.67 9.89 23.88
CA GLY A 183 -5.03 10.49 25.05
C GLY A 183 -3.94 9.60 25.68
N ALA A 184 -3.81 8.35 25.22
CA ALA A 184 -2.71 7.47 25.62
C ALA A 184 -1.43 7.80 24.85
N GLN A 185 -0.29 7.48 25.48
CA GLN A 185 1.04 7.66 24.89
C GLN A 185 1.39 6.47 23.99
N LEU A 186 2.08 6.77 22.89
CA LEU A 186 2.55 5.82 21.92
C LEU A 186 4.04 6.11 21.67
N GLU A 187 4.87 5.09 21.91
CA GLU A 187 6.31 5.18 21.70
C GLU A 187 6.66 4.68 20.29
N VAL A 188 7.40 5.47 19.53
CA VAL A 188 8.00 5.04 18.27
C VAL A 188 9.50 4.98 18.44
N THR A 189 10.08 3.83 18.13
CA THR A 189 11.52 3.56 18.23
C THR A 189 12.07 3.04 16.91
N GLY A 190 13.39 2.93 16.82
CA GLY A 190 14.05 2.46 15.59
C GLY A 190 14.25 3.56 14.57
N SER A 191 14.67 3.18 13.36
CA SER A 191 15.00 4.09 12.27
C SER A 191 15.01 3.32 10.95
N GLY A 192 14.58 3.96 9.85
CA GLY A 192 14.57 3.33 8.52
C GLY A 192 13.76 2.04 8.53
N ASP A 193 14.37 0.93 8.10
CA ASP A 193 13.70 -0.37 7.96
C ASP A 193 13.41 -1.09 9.30
N GLU A 194 13.98 -0.59 10.40
CA GLU A 194 13.84 -1.16 11.76
C GLU A 194 12.89 -0.32 12.63
N LEU A 195 12.05 0.52 12.01
CA LEU A 195 11.11 1.38 12.74
C LEU A 195 10.02 0.53 13.41
N MET A 196 9.73 0.83 14.67
CA MET A 196 8.81 0.10 15.52
C MET A 196 7.90 1.05 16.29
N VAL A 197 6.65 0.66 16.47
CA VAL A 197 5.62 1.44 17.16
C VAL A 197 5.07 0.60 18.30
N ASN A 198 5.40 0.93 19.54
CA ASN A 198 4.99 0.19 20.74
C ASN A 198 5.22 -1.34 20.61
N GLY A 199 6.36 -1.72 20.02
CA GLY A 199 6.73 -3.12 19.75
C GLY A 199 6.16 -3.74 18.47
N ALA A 200 5.25 -3.06 17.76
CA ALA A 200 4.81 -3.42 16.41
C ALA A 200 5.86 -3.01 15.37
N GLY A 201 6.19 -3.89 14.43
CA GLY A 201 7.09 -3.58 13.33
C GLY A 201 6.39 -2.76 12.25
N VAL A 202 7.05 -1.70 11.77
CA VAL A 202 6.56 -0.95 10.61
C VAL A 202 6.95 -1.67 9.33
N VAL A 203 5.95 -2.22 8.64
CA VAL A 203 6.12 -2.90 7.36
C VAL A 203 6.42 -1.89 6.27
N CYS A 204 5.62 -0.82 6.21
CA CYS A 204 5.87 0.29 5.30
C CYS A 204 5.34 1.60 5.87
N GLY A 205 6.20 2.58 6.04
CA GLY A 205 5.91 3.86 6.66
C GLY A 205 6.34 5.05 5.82
N GLY A 206 5.86 6.23 6.21
CA GLY A 206 6.17 7.48 5.50
C GLY A 206 5.33 7.73 4.25
N VAL A 207 4.23 6.97 4.05
CA VAL A 207 3.30 7.19 2.94
C VAL A 207 2.51 8.47 3.21
N GLN A 208 2.87 9.55 2.53
CA GLN A 208 2.17 10.83 2.65
C GLN A 208 0.86 10.77 1.87
N THR A 209 -0.21 11.26 2.49
CA THR A 209 -1.52 11.51 1.88
C THR A 209 -1.80 13.01 1.84
N GLU A 210 -2.94 13.44 1.31
CA GLU A 210 -3.29 14.86 1.23
C GLU A 210 -3.27 15.56 2.61
N ASN A 211 -3.66 14.83 3.66
CA ASN A 211 -3.87 15.37 4.99
C ASN A 211 -3.23 14.53 6.10
N ALA A 212 -2.53 13.45 5.81
CA ALA A 212 -1.95 12.58 6.83
C ALA A 212 -0.67 11.88 6.38
N THR A 213 0.00 11.23 7.32
CA THR A 213 1.06 10.25 7.01
C THR A 213 0.66 8.88 7.51
N VAL A 214 0.73 7.87 6.64
CA VAL A 214 0.33 6.50 6.93
C VAL A 214 1.56 5.62 7.19
N TYR A 215 1.47 4.83 8.25
CA TYR A 215 2.45 3.84 8.67
C TYR A 215 1.79 2.48 8.79
N LEU A 216 2.08 1.58 7.86
CA LEU A 216 1.60 0.21 7.87
C LEU A 216 2.37 -0.60 8.92
N ILE A 217 1.65 -1.19 9.86
CA ILE A 217 2.23 -1.98 10.97
C ILE A 217 1.75 -3.43 10.92
N ASP A 218 2.58 -4.34 11.46
CA ASP A 218 2.32 -5.79 11.45
C ASP A 218 1.49 -6.30 12.64
N GLN A 219 1.17 -5.44 13.60
CA GLN A 219 0.42 -5.76 14.82
C GLN A 219 -0.60 -4.67 15.13
N VAL A 220 -1.74 -5.03 15.72
CA VAL A 220 -2.75 -4.07 16.16
C VAL A 220 -2.38 -3.53 17.54
N LEU A 221 -2.34 -2.21 17.65
CA LEU A 221 -2.03 -1.51 18.89
C LEU A 221 -3.29 -1.44 19.77
N ILE A 222 -3.24 -2.08 20.93
CA ILE A 222 -4.33 -2.02 21.91
C ILE A 222 -3.84 -1.17 23.08
N PRO A 223 -4.57 -0.10 23.47
CA PRO A 223 -4.18 0.70 24.61
C PRO A 223 -4.24 -0.16 25.88
N GLU A 224 -3.15 -0.21 26.64
CA GLU A 224 -3.14 -0.80 27.97
C GLU A 224 -3.81 0.19 28.94
N GLU A 225 -4.94 -0.21 29.55
CA GLU A 225 -5.70 0.62 30.50
C GLU A 225 -4.92 1.02 31.77
#